data_AF-A0A815H5X9-F1
#
_entry.id   AF-A0A815H5X9-F1
#
_cell.length_a   1.000
_cell.length_b   1.000
_cell.length_c   1.000
_cell.angle_alpha   90.00
_cell.angle_beta   90.00
_cell.angle_gamma   90.00
#
_symmetry.space_group_name_H-M   'P 1'
#
loop_
_entity.id
_entity.type
_entity.pdbx_description
1 polymer ?
#
loop_
_entity_poly.entity_id
_entity_poly.type
_entity_poly.pdbx_seq_one_letter_code
_entity_poly.pdbx_strand_id
1 'polypeptide(L)'
;MESSQSFITSISWRRIKARYSIDISTTSSDNLDTRMEVPEEYLGLIHYLHSSDINICSAKLIPTYTNKYTTKSDAALDELVNYLITSTGKEDILIAPTIYLHIEKEKPPTTNTYSYRVPSQKYTITLYSYKLTLRQLKTQVNEWTVQYREYIKGKNKGNFYRFTFVSAPVNSEGKTTVTFHKNLFVTTKSFDNIFFNGKEELIKRLDFFLNNPSFYQKRGIAHSLGLLFYGSPGMYH
;
A
#
# COMPACT_ATOMS: atom_id res chain seq x y z
N MET A 1 12.16 18.65 25.52
CA MET A 1 13.51 18.08 25.32
C MET A 1 13.70 17.94 23.82
N GLU A 2 14.50 18.82 23.22
CA GLU A 2 14.77 18.82 21.78
C GLU A 2 15.67 17.63 21.43
N SER A 3 15.17 16.73 20.59
CA SER A 3 15.96 15.66 19.98
C SER A 3 16.77 16.26 18.84
N SER A 4 18.08 16.46 19.04
CA SER A 4 19.02 16.89 18.00
C SER A 4 19.14 15.83 16.90
N GLN A 5 18.44 16.01 15.79
CA GLN A 5 18.64 15.21 14.58
C GLN A 5 19.94 15.62 13.89
N SER A 6 20.81 14.65 13.59
CA SER A 6 22.06 14.86 12.87
C SER A 6 21.83 14.74 11.36
N PHE A 7 22.06 15.83 10.63
CA PHE A 7 21.96 15.88 9.17
C PHE A 7 23.34 15.72 8.52
N ILE A 8 23.43 14.97 7.41
CA ILE A 8 24.67 14.83 6.62
C ILE A 8 24.51 15.62 5.32
N THR A 9 25.45 16.53 5.06
CA THR A 9 25.41 17.50 3.94
C THR A 9 26.01 16.99 2.63
N SER A 10 26.60 15.78 2.57
CA SER A 10 27.03 15.16 1.30
C SER A 10 27.18 13.63 1.35
N ILE A 11 26.65 12.94 0.34
CA ILE A 11 26.72 11.47 0.21
C ILE A 11 28.10 11.05 -0.31
N SER A 12 28.80 10.21 0.44
CA SER A 12 29.97 9.48 -0.07
C SER A 12 29.52 8.14 -0.67
N TRP A 13 29.01 8.18 -1.91
CA TRP A 13 28.50 7.00 -2.62
C TRP A 13 29.51 5.85 -2.69
N ARG A 14 30.81 6.14 -2.63
CA ARG A 14 31.91 5.16 -2.68
C ARG A 14 32.06 4.30 -1.41
N ARG A 15 31.47 4.70 -0.29
CA ARG A 15 31.65 4.01 1.01
C ARG A 15 30.42 3.21 1.45
N ILE A 16 29.32 3.30 0.72
CA ILE A 16 28.07 2.62 1.04
C ILE A 16 28.26 1.12 0.89
N LYS A 17 27.95 0.37 1.96
CA LYS A 17 28.06 -1.09 1.97
C LYS A 17 26.82 -1.76 1.38
N ALA A 18 25.66 -1.15 1.56
CA ALA A 18 24.41 -1.65 1.00
C ALA A 18 23.41 -0.52 0.73
N ARG A 19 22.59 -0.71 -0.32
CA ARG A 19 21.49 0.17 -0.71
C ARG A 19 20.23 -0.65 -1.03
N TYR A 20 19.08 -0.10 -0.70
CA TYR A 20 17.75 -0.61 -1.02
C TYR A 20 16.92 0.53 -1.59
N SER A 21 16.34 0.36 -2.77
CA SER A 21 15.58 1.40 -3.46
C SER A 21 14.10 1.02 -3.53
N ILE A 22 13.23 1.98 -3.25
CA ILE A 22 11.79 1.90 -3.37
C ILE A 22 11.36 2.96 -4.37
N ASP A 23 10.79 2.52 -5.49
CA ASP A 23 10.33 3.42 -6.55
C ASP A 23 8.84 3.67 -6.43
N ILE A 24 8.47 4.94 -6.53
CA ILE A 24 7.10 5.43 -6.44
C ILE A 24 6.82 6.23 -7.70
N SER A 25 5.74 5.90 -8.39
CA SER A 25 5.34 6.62 -9.60
C SER A 25 3.89 7.06 -9.54
N THR A 26 3.62 8.25 -10.08
CA THR A 26 2.27 8.73 -10.33
C THR A 26 1.95 8.56 -11.80
N THR A 27 0.82 7.90 -12.09
CA THR A 27 0.30 7.79 -13.45
C THR A 27 -0.87 8.75 -13.60
N SER A 28 -0.81 9.58 -14.64
CA SER A 28 -1.95 10.38 -15.07
C SER A 28 -2.86 9.50 -15.92
N SER A 29 -4.09 9.25 -15.47
CA SER A 29 -5.12 8.75 -16.37
C SER A 29 -5.68 9.89 -17.22
N ASP A 30 -6.22 9.59 -18.40
CA ASP A 30 -6.84 10.57 -19.31
C ASP A 30 -8.00 11.38 -18.65
N ASN A 31 -8.46 10.98 -17.46
CA ASN A 31 -9.58 11.57 -16.71
C ASN A 31 -9.17 12.47 -15.53
N LEU A 32 -7.94 13.02 -15.53
CA LEU A 32 -7.37 13.87 -14.46
C LEU A 32 -7.26 13.18 -13.10
N ASP A 33 -7.50 11.87 -13.03
CA ASP A 33 -7.32 11.09 -11.81
C ASP A 33 -5.88 10.57 -11.78
N THR A 34 -5.08 11.10 -10.84
CA THR A 34 -3.69 10.69 -10.66
C THR A 34 -3.67 9.54 -9.67
N ARG A 35 -3.45 8.32 -10.15
CA ARG A 35 -3.27 7.17 -9.25
C ARG A 35 -1.79 7.04 -8.92
N MET A 36 -1.49 7.12 -7.63
CA MET A 36 -0.17 6.82 -7.07
C MET A 36 -0.15 5.35 -6.69
N GLU A 37 0.74 4.58 -7.32
CA GLU A 37 1.01 3.22 -6.88
C GLU A 37 2.05 3.31 -5.76
N VAL A 38 1.63 2.99 -4.54
CA VAL A 38 2.45 3.10 -3.34
C VAL A 38 2.91 1.69 -2.94
N PRO A 39 4.22 1.38 -3.02
CA PRO A 39 4.75 0.08 -2.59
C PRO A 39 4.50 -0.17 -1.10
N GLU A 40 4.27 -1.43 -0.74
CA GLU A 40 4.01 -1.82 0.65
C GLU A 40 5.20 -1.49 1.57
N GLU A 41 6.42 -1.59 1.03
CA GLU A 41 7.66 -1.25 1.73
C GLU A 41 7.72 0.24 2.09
N TYR A 42 7.16 1.11 1.25
CA TYR A 42 7.06 2.53 1.57
C TYR A 42 6.08 2.75 2.73
N LEU A 43 4.94 2.09 2.72
CA LEU A 43 3.97 2.17 3.82
C LEU A 43 4.56 1.66 5.14
N GLY A 44 5.33 0.56 5.08
CA GLY A 44 6.13 0.05 6.20
C GLY A 44 7.11 1.09 6.74
N LEU A 45 7.89 1.70 5.85
CA LEU A 45 8.84 2.76 6.20
C LEU A 45 8.14 3.97 6.86
N ILE A 46 7.05 4.47 6.27
CA ILE A 46 6.29 5.60 6.82
C ILE A 46 5.72 5.27 8.21
N HIS A 47 5.18 4.07 8.37
CA HIS A 47 4.68 3.61 9.66
C HIS A 47 5.80 3.58 10.71
N TYR A 48 6.96 3.05 10.36
CA TYR A 48 8.14 3.02 11.22
C TYR A 48 8.58 4.44 11.62
N LEU A 49 8.72 5.35 10.65
CA LEU A 49 9.12 6.74 10.90
C LEU A 49 8.17 7.46 11.85
N HIS A 50 6.86 7.29 11.63
CA HIS A 50 5.82 7.85 12.50
C HIS A 50 5.86 7.24 13.90
N SER A 51 6.03 5.91 14.01
CA SER A 51 6.10 5.22 15.31
C SER A 51 7.37 5.56 16.11
N SER A 52 8.43 5.97 15.43
CA SER A 52 9.73 6.31 16.02
C SER A 52 9.88 7.81 16.32
N ASP A 53 8.83 8.60 16.14
CA ASP A 53 8.82 10.07 16.30
C ASP A 53 9.93 10.77 15.50
N ILE A 54 10.29 10.20 14.34
CA ILE A 54 11.31 10.77 13.46
C ILE A 54 10.62 11.87 12.65
N ASN A 55 10.77 13.10 13.13
CA ASN A 55 10.27 14.27 12.42
C ASN A 55 10.99 14.39 11.07
N ILE A 56 10.24 14.28 9.98
CA ILE A 56 10.76 14.59 8.65
C ILE A 56 10.26 15.98 8.29
N CYS A 57 11.16 16.97 8.45
CA CYS A 57 10.90 18.40 8.22
C CYS A 57 10.43 18.75 6.80
N SER A 58 10.30 17.78 5.91
CA SER A 58 10.12 17.98 4.48
C SER A 58 9.07 17.04 3.85
N ALA A 59 8.18 16.45 4.65
CA ALA A 59 6.98 15.81 4.10
C ALA A 59 6.10 16.87 3.42
N LYS A 60 5.98 16.79 2.09
CA LYS A 60 5.04 17.63 1.34
C LYS A 60 3.90 16.75 0.85
N LEU A 61 2.70 17.31 0.91
CA LEU A 61 1.57 16.76 0.20
C LEU A 61 1.99 16.63 -1.27
N ILE A 62 1.94 15.42 -1.84
CA ILE A 62 1.96 15.28 -3.29
C ILE A 62 0.76 16.09 -3.77
N PRO A 63 0.93 17.03 -4.71
CA PRO A 63 -0.21 17.68 -5.32
C PRO A 63 -0.98 16.61 -6.10
N THR A 64 -1.94 15.98 -5.44
CA THR A 64 -3.05 15.34 -6.12
C THR A 64 -3.75 16.47 -6.86
N TYR A 65 -3.74 16.38 -8.20
CA TYR A 65 -4.60 17.24 -9.01
C TYR A 65 -6.05 16.74 -8.86
N THR A 66 -6.61 16.81 -7.66
CA THR A 66 -8.05 16.68 -7.47
C THR A 66 -8.68 17.98 -7.91
N ASN A 67 -9.56 17.90 -8.91
CA ASN A 67 -10.48 18.99 -9.24
C ASN A 67 -11.17 19.46 -7.94
N LYS A 68 -11.30 20.77 -7.73
CA LYS A 68 -11.70 21.48 -6.48
C LYS A 68 -13.12 21.16 -5.94
N TYR A 69 -13.66 19.97 -6.15
CA TYR A 69 -15.06 19.62 -5.84
C TYR A 69 -15.22 18.31 -5.04
N THR A 70 -14.27 17.95 -4.18
CA THR A 70 -14.47 16.84 -3.23
C THR A 70 -15.17 17.35 -1.97
N THR A 71 -16.38 16.83 -1.73
CA THR A 71 -17.16 17.08 -0.52
C THR A 71 -16.53 16.38 0.69
N LYS A 72 -16.68 17.02 1.86
CA LYS A 72 -16.04 16.84 3.17
C LYS A 72 -15.94 15.42 3.79
N SER A 73 -16.25 14.32 3.11
CA SER A 73 -16.36 12.99 3.74
C SER A 73 -15.09 12.13 3.75
N ASP A 74 -14.04 12.48 3.00
CA ASP A 74 -12.84 11.63 2.85
C ASP A 74 -11.59 12.11 3.62
N ALA A 75 -11.75 13.16 4.45
CA ALA A 75 -10.64 13.84 5.12
C ALA A 75 -9.71 12.93 5.96
N ALA A 76 -10.21 11.80 6.47
CA ALA A 76 -9.44 10.92 7.36
C ALA A 76 -8.56 9.87 6.62
N LEU A 77 -8.83 9.59 5.35
CA LEU A 77 -8.01 8.70 4.50
C LEU A 77 -7.03 9.51 3.64
N ASP A 78 -7.42 10.73 3.26
CA ASP A 78 -6.58 11.70 2.54
C ASP A 78 -5.33 12.13 3.33
N GLU A 79 -5.36 12.08 4.66
CA GLU A 79 -4.25 12.52 5.51
C GLU A 79 -3.07 11.54 5.60
N LEU A 80 -3.22 10.27 5.20
CA LEU A 80 -2.14 9.27 5.33
C LEU A 80 -1.48 8.89 4.00
N VAL A 81 -2.18 9.06 2.88
CA VAL A 81 -1.74 8.58 1.55
C VAL A 81 -1.19 9.70 0.66
N ASN A 82 -1.50 10.96 0.97
CA ASN A 82 -1.07 12.10 0.15
C ASN A 82 0.30 12.66 0.51
N TYR A 83 1.02 12.12 1.50
CA TYR A 83 2.32 12.65 1.90
C TYR A 83 3.45 11.83 1.27
N LEU A 84 4.22 12.47 0.40
CA LEU A 84 5.55 11.98 0.04
C LEU A 84 6.58 12.76 0.82
N ILE A 85 7.51 12.04 1.42
CA ILE A 85 8.67 12.66 2.01
C ILE A 85 9.43 13.35 0.87
N THR A 86 9.44 14.68 0.82
CA THR A 86 10.23 15.43 -0.15
C THR A 86 11.47 15.92 0.54
N SER A 87 12.55 15.12 0.58
CA SER A 87 13.84 15.67 1.01
C SER A 87 14.11 16.96 0.22
N THR A 88 14.25 18.07 0.93
CA THR A 88 14.71 19.35 0.36
C THR A 88 16.19 19.24 0.05
N GLY A 89 16.53 18.37 -0.92
CA GLY A 89 17.66 18.44 -1.83
C GLY A 89 19.09 18.54 -1.27
N LYS A 90 19.33 18.51 0.04
CA LYS A 90 20.69 18.74 0.56
C LYS A 90 21.12 17.85 1.73
N GLU A 91 20.20 17.18 2.42
CA GLU A 91 20.54 16.45 3.65
C GLU A 91 19.83 15.10 3.73
N ASP A 92 20.61 14.05 4.01
CA ASP A 92 20.10 12.70 4.23
C ASP A 92 19.64 12.54 5.68
N ILE A 93 18.60 11.74 5.88
CA ILE A 93 17.96 11.58 7.18
C ILE A 93 18.45 10.26 7.80
N LEU A 94 19.03 10.33 9.00
CA LEU A 94 19.30 9.13 9.80
C LEU A 94 17.99 8.64 10.40
N ILE A 95 17.49 7.48 9.95
CA ILE A 95 16.17 6.96 10.34
C ILE A 95 16.24 5.76 11.29
N ALA A 96 17.37 5.07 11.34
CA ALA A 96 17.61 3.98 12.27
C ALA A 96 19.11 3.91 12.55
N PRO A 97 19.56 3.14 13.56
CA PRO A 97 20.99 2.97 13.81
C PRO A 97 21.71 2.55 12.52
N THR A 98 22.54 3.44 11.99
CA THR A 98 23.36 3.22 10.78
C THR A 98 22.58 3.16 9.45
N ILE A 99 21.29 3.50 9.43
CA ILE A 99 20.45 3.52 8.21
C ILE A 99 20.08 4.95 7.89
N TYR A 100 20.40 5.34 6.66
CA TYR A 100 20.15 6.65 6.10
C TYR A 100 19.11 6.56 5.00
N LEU A 101 18.31 7.62 4.89
CA LEU A 101 17.25 7.78 3.92
C LEU A 101 17.62 8.93 2.98
N HIS A 102 17.69 8.61 1.69
CA HIS A 102 17.84 9.57 0.60
C HIS A 102 16.60 9.49 -0.31
N ILE A 103 16.16 10.62 -0.83
CA ILE A 103 14.99 10.67 -1.72
C ILE A 103 15.31 11.57 -2.90
N GLU A 104 15.11 11.03 -4.09
CA GLU A 104 15.33 11.72 -5.34
C GLU A 104 14.03 11.78 -6.15
N LYS A 105 13.70 12.96 -6.68
CA LYS A 105 12.64 13.12 -7.68
C LYS A 105 13.26 13.04 -9.07
N GLU A 106 12.75 12.14 -9.90
CA GLU A 106 13.18 12.03 -11.29
C GLU A 106 12.79 13.32 -12.05
N LYS A 107 13.73 13.86 -12.83
CA LYS A 107 13.45 14.99 -13.70
C LYS A 107 12.52 14.52 -14.82
N PRO A 108 11.45 15.27 -15.15
CA PRO A 108 10.59 14.90 -16.26
C PRO A 108 11.40 14.82 -17.57
N PRO A 109 11.06 13.91 -18.49
CA PRO A 109 11.72 13.84 -19.78
C PRO A 109 11.61 15.19 -20.50
N THR A 110 12.73 15.69 -21.04
CA THR A 110 12.86 17.00 -21.69
C THR A 110 12.22 17.06 -23.08
N THR A 111 11.25 16.19 -23.38
CA THR A 111 10.57 16.19 -24.67
C THR A 111 9.56 17.34 -24.73
N ASN A 112 9.89 18.31 -25.58
CA ASN A 112 9.20 19.57 -25.79
C ASN A 112 7.90 19.39 -26.60
N THR A 113 6.99 18.56 -26.11
CA THR A 113 5.67 18.36 -26.74
C THR A 113 4.62 18.96 -25.83
N TYR A 114 4.05 20.09 -26.26
CA TYR A 114 2.86 20.69 -25.68
C TYR A 114 1.70 19.70 -25.76
N SER A 115 1.62 18.80 -24.79
CA SER A 115 0.46 17.95 -24.59
C SER A 115 -0.12 18.30 -23.23
N TYR A 116 -1.45 18.45 -23.18
CA TYR A 116 -2.22 18.72 -21.97
C TYR A 116 -2.18 17.56 -20.94
N ARG A 117 -1.20 16.65 -21.05
CA ARG A 117 -1.01 15.51 -20.15
C ARG A 117 -0.27 15.99 -18.91
N VAL A 118 -0.87 15.76 -17.74
CA VAL A 118 -0.20 15.98 -16.46
C VAL A 118 1.10 15.16 -16.46
N PRO A 119 2.28 15.76 -16.24
CA PRO A 119 3.53 15.04 -16.28
C PRO A 119 3.56 14.00 -15.15
N SER A 120 3.84 12.74 -15.50
CA SER A 120 4.09 11.69 -14.52
C SER A 120 5.28 12.07 -13.64
N GLN A 121 5.15 11.82 -12.33
CA GLN A 121 6.21 12.07 -11.37
C GLN A 121 6.73 10.74 -10.86
N LYS A 122 8.06 10.59 -10.84
CA LYS A 122 8.72 9.43 -10.28
C LYS A 122 9.63 9.86 -9.14
N TYR A 123 9.61 9.08 -8.08
CA TYR A 123 10.39 9.28 -6.88
C TYR A 123 11.12 7.98 -6.55
N THR A 124 12.41 8.08 -6.30
CA THR A 124 13.22 6.96 -5.84
C THR A 124 13.65 7.24 -4.41
N ILE A 125 13.20 6.38 -3.50
CA ILE A 125 13.59 6.41 -2.09
C ILE A 125 14.71 5.39 -1.91
N THR A 126 15.88 5.85 -1.49
CA THR A 126 17.05 5.01 -1.26
C THR A 126 17.37 4.95 0.21
N LEU A 127 17.23 3.75 0.78
CA LEU A 127 17.74 3.38 2.08
C LEU A 127 19.16 2.87 1.92
N TYR A 128 20.10 3.35 2.73
CA TYR A 128 21.48 2.88 2.65
C TYR A 128 22.16 2.83 4.01
N SER A 129 23.21 2.01 4.10
CA SER A 129 24.04 1.88 5.29
C SER A 129 25.51 1.73 4.93
N TYR A 130 26.36 2.33 5.77
CA TYR A 130 27.81 2.12 5.73
C TYR A 130 28.25 0.86 6.49
N LYS A 131 27.38 0.27 7.33
CA LYS A 131 27.73 -0.87 8.21
C LYS A 131 26.97 -2.15 7.87
N LEU A 132 25.69 -2.03 7.49
CA LEU A 132 24.85 -3.19 7.19
C LEU A 132 25.14 -3.78 5.80
N THR A 133 24.98 -5.09 5.69
CA THR A 133 24.94 -5.81 4.41
C THR A 133 23.56 -5.65 3.76
N LEU A 134 23.46 -5.93 2.45
CA LEU A 134 22.19 -5.90 1.73
C LEU A 134 21.13 -6.82 2.35
N ARG A 135 21.55 -8.01 2.80
CA ARG A 135 20.65 -8.96 3.47
C ARG A 135 20.07 -8.36 4.75
N GLN A 136 20.91 -7.77 5.60
CA GLN A 136 20.48 -7.14 6.84
C GLN A 136 19.57 -5.94 6.59
N LEU A 137 19.92 -5.10 5.61
CA LEU A 137 19.10 -3.95 5.23
C LEU A 137 17.72 -4.39 4.71
N LYS A 138 17.66 -5.44 3.88
CA LYS A 138 16.40 -6.02 3.39
C LYS A 138 15.57 -6.64 4.52
N THR A 139 16.22 -7.35 5.45
CA THR A 139 15.54 -7.88 6.64
C THR A 139 14.89 -6.75 7.44
N GLN A 140 15.59 -5.63 7.63
CA GLN A 140 15.04 -4.47 8.35
C GLN A 140 13.80 -3.88 7.66
N VAL A 141 13.85 -3.70 6.34
CA VAL A 141 12.69 -3.20 5.56
C VAL A 141 11.51 -4.16 5.68
N ASN A 142 11.75 -5.47 5.59
CA ASN A 142 10.69 -6.47 5.73
C ASN A 142 10.05 -6.44 7.13
N GLU A 143 10.83 -6.23 8.19
CA GLU A 143 10.31 -6.09 9.55
C GLU A 143 9.36 -4.90 9.66
N TRP A 144 9.72 -3.74 9.10
CA TRP A 144 8.85 -2.56 9.06
C TRP A 144 7.55 -2.84 8.29
N THR A 145 7.63 -3.55 7.16
CA THR A 145 6.45 -3.96 6.38
C THR A 145 5.54 -4.90 7.18
N VAL A 146 6.11 -5.86 7.93
CA VAL A 146 5.33 -6.78 8.78
C VAL A 146 4.62 -6.00 9.90
N GLN A 147 5.32 -5.11 10.59
CA GLN A 147 4.73 -4.26 11.64
C GLN A 147 3.59 -3.41 11.12
N TYR A 148 3.75 -2.81 9.93
CA TYR A 148 2.67 -2.06 9.28
C TYR A 148 1.44 -2.94 8.97
N ARG A 149 1.65 -4.15 8.45
CA ARG A 149 0.53 -5.09 8.23
C ARG A 149 -0.19 -5.43 9.51
N GLU A 150 0.53 -5.67 10.60
CA GLU A 150 -0.06 -5.95 11.92
C GLU A 150 -0.85 -4.74 12.44
N TYR A 151 -0.30 -3.53 12.29
CA TYR A 151 -0.98 -2.28 12.63
C TYR A 151 -2.30 -2.10 11.86
N ILE A 152 -2.31 -2.33 10.54
CA ILE A 152 -3.53 -2.22 9.72
C ILE A 152 -4.53 -3.32 10.07
N LYS A 153 -4.08 -4.56 10.32
CA LYS A 153 -4.94 -5.64 10.82
C LYS A 153 -5.58 -5.26 12.15
N GLY A 154 -4.82 -4.68 13.07
CA GLY A 154 -5.31 -4.20 14.37
C GLY A 154 -6.28 -3.03 14.25
N LYS A 155 -6.01 -2.06 13.37
CA LYS A 155 -6.91 -0.92 13.10
C LYS A 155 -8.24 -1.36 12.50
N ASN A 156 -8.22 -2.38 11.66
CA ASN A 156 -9.44 -2.95 11.10
C ASN A 156 -10.29 -3.71 12.14
N LYS A 157 -9.82 -3.94 13.39
CA LYS A 157 -10.56 -4.63 14.49
C LYS A 157 -11.30 -5.91 14.07
N GLY A 158 -10.94 -6.55 12.96
CA GLY A 158 -11.73 -7.64 12.36
C GLY A 158 -13.11 -7.23 11.83
N ASN A 159 -13.39 -5.94 11.68
CA ASN A 159 -14.60 -5.42 11.06
C ASN A 159 -14.57 -5.71 9.57
N PHE A 160 -15.43 -6.63 9.14
CA PHE A 160 -15.74 -6.82 7.74
C PHE A 160 -16.66 -5.68 7.28
N TYR A 161 -16.52 -5.27 6.02
CA TYR A 161 -17.39 -4.27 5.41
C TYR A 161 -18.04 -4.85 4.17
N ARG A 162 -19.35 -4.65 4.03
CA ARG A 162 -20.07 -4.94 2.80
C ARG A 162 -20.09 -3.69 1.94
N PHE A 163 -19.56 -3.79 0.72
CA PHE A 163 -19.67 -2.76 -0.30
C PHE A 163 -20.80 -3.12 -1.25
N THR A 164 -21.83 -2.28 -1.30
CA THR A 164 -22.94 -2.46 -2.23
C THR A 164 -22.83 -1.42 -3.32
N PHE A 165 -22.75 -1.86 -4.56
CA PHE A 165 -22.78 -0.97 -5.72
C PHE A 165 -24.10 -0.22 -5.74
N VAL A 166 -24.02 1.10 -5.89
CA VAL A 166 -25.20 1.99 -5.91
C VAL A 166 -25.47 2.43 -7.33
N SER A 167 -24.48 3.06 -7.95
CA SER A 167 -24.61 3.63 -9.27
C SER A 167 -23.25 3.99 -9.85
N ALA A 168 -23.20 4.10 -11.17
CA ALA A 168 -22.06 4.60 -11.91
C ALA A 168 -22.56 5.66 -12.91
N PRO A 169 -23.15 6.78 -12.44
CA PRO A 169 -23.63 7.80 -13.35
C PRO A 169 -22.46 8.39 -14.13
N VAL A 170 -22.70 8.56 -15.43
CA VAL A 170 -21.85 9.32 -16.32
C VAL A 170 -22.26 10.78 -16.17
N ASN A 171 -21.35 11.63 -15.70
CA ASN A 171 -21.62 13.06 -15.63
C ASN A 171 -21.64 13.68 -17.05
N SER A 172 -22.05 14.95 -17.16
CA SER A 172 -22.14 15.67 -18.43
C SER A 172 -20.81 15.77 -19.22
N GLU A 173 -19.69 15.41 -18.60
CA GLU A 173 -18.33 15.42 -19.16
C GLU A 173 -17.85 14.02 -19.58
N GLY A 174 -18.73 13.00 -19.52
CA GLY A 174 -18.38 11.63 -19.87
C GLY A 174 -17.65 10.85 -18.76
N LYS A 175 -17.47 11.44 -17.57
CA LYS A 175 -16.78 10.81 -16.43
C LYS A 175 -17.74 9.96 -15.61
N THR A 176 -17.38 8.70 -15.42
CA THR A 176 -18.15 7.75 -14.61
C THR A 176 -17.67 7.81 -13.17
N THR A 177 -18.57 8.15 -12.24
CA THR A 177 -18.26 8.07 -10.80
C THR A 177 -18.93 6.84 -10.21
N VAL A 178 -18.13 5.84 -9.84
CA VAL A 178 -18.65 4.60 -9.25
C VAL A 178 -18.88 4.81 -7.77
N THR A 179 -20.13 4.68 -7.33
CA THR A 179 -20.53 4.89 -5.94
C THR A 179 -20.85 3.56 -5.26
N PHE A 180 -20.27 3.35 -4.08
CA PHE A 180 -20.56 2.21 -3.22
C PHE A 180 -21.03 2.66 -1.85
N HIS A 181 -22.03 1.98 -1.29
CA HIS A 181 -22.33 2.08 0.14
C HIS A 181 -21.41 1.13 0.91
N LYS A 182 -20.60 1.70 1.81
CA LYS A 182 -19.82 0.94 2.80
C LYS A 182 -20.67 0.75 4.04
N ASN A 183 -21.01 -0.51 4.34
CA ASN A 183 -21.73 -0.86 5.57
C ASN A 183 -20.87 -1.79 6.42
N LEU A 184 -20.90 -1.61 7.75
CA LEU A 184 -20.29 -2.59 8.65
C LEU A 184 -20.99 -3.94 8.48
N PHE A 185 -20.23 -4.98 8.18
CA PHE A 185 -20.73 -6.33 8.10
C PHE A 185 -20.67 -6.96 9.49
N VAL A 186 -21.81 -6.94 10.17
CA VAL A 186 -22.01 -7.63 11.44
C VAL A 186 -22.73 -8.95 11.14
N THR A 187 -22.10 -10.06 11.50
CA THR A 187 -22.71 -11.39 11.39
C THR A 187 -22.61 -12.10 12.73
N THR A 188 -23.69 -12.75 13.13
CA THR A 188 -23.69 -13.71 14.25
C THR A 188 -23.31 -15.12 13.78
N LYS A 189 -23.15 -15.32 12.47
CA LYS A 189 -22.79 -16.62 11.89
C LYS A 189 -21.28 -16.80 11.91
N SER A 190 -20.84 -17.91 12.48
CA SER A 190 -19.49 -18.45 12.40
C SER A 190 -19.55 -19.82 11.72
N PHE A 191 -18.41 -20.31 11.24
CA PHE A 191 -18.38 -21.66 10.70
C PHE A 191 -18.85 -22.69 11.75
N ASP A 192 -18.55 -22.45 13.03
CA ASP A 192 -18.93 -23.32 14.15
C ASP A 192 -20.45 -23.43 14.34
N ASN A 193 -21.18 -22.33 14.19
CA ASN A 193 -22.63 -22.29 14.45
C ASN A 193 -23.51 -22.41 13.20
N ILE A 194 -22.92 -22.44 12.00
CA ILE A 194 -23.63 -22.84 10.77
C ILE A 194 -23.69 -24.36 10.71
N PHE A 195 -24.90 -24.90 10.60
CA PHE A 195 -25.15 -26.33 10.43
C PHE A 195 -25.51 -26.62 8.97
N PHE A 196 -24.70 -27.44 8.31
CA PHE A 196 -24.99 -28.04 7.02
C PHE A 196 -24.28 -29.39 6.90
N ASN A 197 -24.87 -30.32 6.15
CA ASN A 197 -24.41 -31.71 6.11
C ASN A 197 -22.99 -31.86 5.53
N GLY A 198 -22.59 -30.98 4.62
CA GLY A 198 -21.29 -31.03 3.94
C GLY A 198 -20.12 -30.35 4.68
N LYS A 199 -20.30 -29.95 5.94
CA LYS A 199 -19.35 -29.10 6.66
C LYS A 199 -17.97 -29.73 6.80
N GLU A 200 -17.90 -30.97 7.25
CA GLU A 200 -16.64 -31.67 7.46
C GLU A 200 -15.93 -31.98 6.14
N GLU A 201 -16.68 -32.33 5.11
CA GLU A 201 -16.13 -32.59 3.77
C GLU A 201 -15.53 -31.31 3.18
N LEU A 202 -16.24 -30.18 3.32
CA LEU A 202 -15.75 -28.89 2.86
C LEU A 202 -14.46 -28.48 3.59
N ILE A 203 -14.40 -28.62 4.91
CA ILE A 203 -13.18 -28.35 5.70
C ILE A 203 -12.02 -29.20 5.19
N LYS A 204 -12.22 -30.53 5.07
CA LYS A 204 -11.17 -31.44 4.60
C LYS A 204 -10.65 -31.06 3.21
N ARG A 205 -11.55 -30.64 2.31
CA ARG A 205 -11.18 -30.22 0.95
C ARG A 205 -10.42 -28.90 0.95
N LEU A 206 -10.82 -27.94 1.79
CA LEU A 206 -10.11 -26.68 1.98
C LEU A 206 -8.71 -26.91 2.57
N ASP A 207 -8.60 -27.71 3.62
CA ASP A 207 -7.33 -28.05 4.26
C ASP A 207 -6.38 -28.75 3.29
N PHE A 208 -6.89 -29.67 2.48
CA PHE A 208 -6.08 -30.32 1.45
C PHE A 208 -5.59 -29.30 0.41
N PHE A 209 -6.47 -28.44 -0.09
CA PHE A 209 -6.13 -27.43 -1.09
C PHE A 209 -5.07 -26.43 -0.58
N LEU A 210 -5.22 -25.94 0.66
CA LEU A 210 -4.32 -24.97 1.27
C LEU A 210 -2.93 -25.56 1.56
N ASN A 211 -2.88 -26.80 2.05
CA ASN A 211 -1.64 -27.40 2.54
C ASN A 211 -0.88 -28.22 1.48
N ASN A 212 -1.45 -28.46 0.29
CA ASN A 212 -0.83 -29.31 -0.73
C ASN A 212 -0.59 -28.63 -2.10
N PRO A 213 -0.04 -27.40 -2.19
CA PRO A 213 0.20 -26.73 -3.47
C PRO A 213 1.12 -27.52 -4.42
N SER A 214 2.09 -28.25 -3.85
CA SER A 214 3.03 -29.09 -4.62
C SER A 214 2.35 -30.25 -5.35
N PHE A 215 1.22 -30.76 -4.85
CA PHE A 215 0.43 -31.82 -5.48
C PHE A 215 -0.12 -31.38 -6.84
N TYR A 216 -0.55 -30.11 -6.93
CA TYR A 216 -1.11 -29.49 -8.14
C TYR A 216 0.01 -29.14 -9.13
N GLN A 217 1.10 -28.53 -8.66
CA GLN A 217 2.25 -28.18 -9.49
C GLN A 217 2.86 -29.40 -10.19
N LYS A 218 3.10 -30.49 -9.46
CA LYS A 218 3.67 -31.73 -10.02
C LYS A 218 2.79 -32.38 -11.10
N ARG A 219 1.48 -32.10 -11.07
CA ARG A 219 0.51 -32.62 -12.04
C ARG A 219 0.16 -31.62 -13.14
N GLY A 220 0.76 -30.43 -13.14
CA GLY A 220 0.43 -29.36 -14.09
C GLY A 220 -1.01 -28.84 -13.97
N ILE A 221 -1.67 -29.06 -12.82
CA ILE A 221 -3.04 -28.59 -12.58
C ILE A 221 -2.96 -27.17 -12.01
N ALA A 222 -3.80 -26.27 -12.52
CA ALA A 222 -3.92 -24.92 -11.95
C ALA A 222 -4.34 -25.02 -10.47
N HIS A 223 -3.62 -24.32 -9.59
CA HIS A 223 -3.93 -24.29 -8.15
C HIS A 223 -5.10 -23.33 -7.87
N SER A 224 -6.28 -23.69 -8.36
CA SER A 224 -7.54 -22.97 -8.16
C SER A 224 -8.60 -23.90 -7.59
N LEU A 225 -9.43 -23.38 -6.68
CA LEU A 225 -10.54 -24.12 -6.06
C LEU A 225 -11.85 -23.37 -6.34
N GLY A 226 -12.73 -24.00 -7.11
CA GLY A 226 -14.12 -23.55 -7.28
C GLY A 226 -15.04 -24.26 -6.30
N LEU A 227 -15.91 -23.50 -5.63
CA LEU A 227 -16.98 -24.02 -4.77
C LEU A 227 -18.32 -23.65 -5.39
N LEU A 228 -19.17 -24.67 -5.60
CA LEU A 228 -20.53 -24.50 -6.06
C LEU A 228 -21.47 -24.92 -4.92
N PHE A 229 -22.21 -23.96 -4.40
CA PHE A 229 -23.23 -24.20 -3.39
C PHE A 229 -24.60 -24.26 -4.07
N TYR A 230 -25.37 -25.32 -3.80
CA TYR A 230 -26.72 -25.52 -4.34
C TYR A 230 -27.66 -25.98 -3.23
N GLY A 231 -28.94 -25.68 -3.37
CA GLY A 231 -29.96 -26.02 -2.37
C GLY A 231 -31.30 -25.37 -2.68
N SER A 232 -32.35 -25.86 -2.03
CA SER A 232 -33.68 -25.23 -2.12
C SER A 232 -33.67 -23.84 -1.46
N PRO A 233 -34.51 -22.90 -1.92
CA PRO A 233 -34.61 -21.58 -1.32
C PRO A 233 -34.87 -21.67 0.19
N GLY A 234 -34.06 -20.95 0.99
CA GLY A 234 -34.14 -20.98 2.45
C GLY A 234 -33.24 -22.02 3.13
N MET A 235 -32.57 -22.90 2.38
CA MET A 235 -31.45 -23.67 2.90
C MET A 235 -30.20 -22.80 3.00
N TYR A 236 -29.40 -23.01 4.05
CA TYR A 236 -28.10 -22.36 4.18
C TYR A 236 -27.17 -22.88 3.07
N HIS A 237 -26.78 -21.99 2.16
CA HIS A 237 -25.76 -22.25 1.12
C HIS A 237 -24.35 -22.12 1.70
#